data_AF-A0A7W8S909-F1
#
_entry.id   AF-A0A7W8S909-F1
#
_cell.length_a   1.000
_cell.length_b   1.000
_cell.length_c   1.000
_cell.angle_alpha   90.00
_cell.angle_beta   90.00
_cell.angle_gamma   90.00
#
_symmetry.space_group_name_H-M   'P 1'
#
loop_
_entity.id
_entity.type
_entity.pdbx_description
1 polymer ?
#
loop_
_entity_poly.entity_id
_entity_poly.type
_entity_poly.pdbx_seq_one_letter_code
_entity_poly.pdbx_strand_id
1 'polypeptide(L)'
;MEQSLGARVIADASGVVGNRAFYFSSQSYAANNPDVVRILIEELDKVDQWGKQNKDQLASELAQLWGLPKQVVDVAVQRQQFGTQPITRAILGEQQQIAETFLDLGLIPKHVDVLKAAPSNLA
;
A
#
# COMPACT_ATOMS: atom_id res chain seq x y z
N MET A 1 -7.07 -9.71 -16.64
CA MET A 1 -8.49 -9.41 -16.41
C MET A 1 -9.00 -8.22 -17.22
N GLU A 2 -8.28 -7.10 -17.36
CA GLU A 2 -8.69 -6.04 -18.32
C GLU A 2 -8.35 -6.45 -19.78
N GLN A 3 -7.06 -6.58 -20.08
CA GLN A 3 -6.54 -6.93 -21.41
C GLN A 3 -7.01 -8.31 -21.90
N SER A 4 -7.01 -9.32 -21.01
CA SER A 4 -7.33 -10.70 -21.36
C SER A 4 -8.82 -10.94 -21.66
N LEU A 5 -9.71 -10.06 -21.21
CA LEU A 5 -11.17 -10.21 -21.37
C LEU A 5 -11.76 -9.12 -22.29
N GLY A 6 -10.95 -8.22 -22.84
CA GLY A 6 -11.43 -7.07 -23.60
C GLY A 6 -12.32 -6.12 -22.78
N ALA A 7 -12.11 -6.07 -21.46
CA ALA A 7 -12.89 -5.21 -20.58
C ALA A 7 -12.40 -3.74 -20.66
N ARG A 8 -13.30 -2.79 -20.35
CA ARG A 8 -12.98 -1.36 -20.30
C ARG A 8 -13.23 -0.78 -18.90
N VAL A 9 -12.43 0.20 -18.51
CA VAL A 9 -12.63 0.94 -17.26
C VAL A 9 -13.89 1.81 -17.39
N ILE A 10 -14.82 1.68 -16.43
CA ILE A 10 -16.05 2.51 -16.33
C ILE A 10 -15.87 3.61 -15.29
N ALA A 11 -15.16 3.29 -14.20
CA ALA A 11 -14.72 4.22 -13.17
C ALA A 11 -13.47 3.64 -12.51
N ASP A 12 -12.59 4.52 -12.02
CA ASP A 12 -11.52 4.17 -11.10
C ASP A 12 -11.59 5.09 -9.87
N ALA A 13 -10.62 4.97 -8.97
CA ALA A 13 -10.61 5.71 -7.72
C ALA A 13 -9.79 7.02 -7.78
N SER A 14 -9.44 7.48 -8.99
CA SER A 14 -8.67 8.73 -9.15
C SER A 14 -9.42 9.92 -8.56
N GLY A 15 -8.75 10.65 -7.67
CA GLY A 15 -9.34 11.79 -6.96
C GLY A 15 -10.31 11.43 -5.83
N VAL A 16 -10.54 10.14 -5.57
CA VAL A 16 -11.47 9.66 -4.53
C VAL A 16 -10.72 9.16 -3.30
N VAL A 17 -9.66 8.35 -3.47
CA VAL A 17 -8.89 7.80 -2.35
C VAL A 17 -7.41 7.66 -2.70
N GLY A 18 -6.54 7.89 -1.73
CA GLY A 18 -5.14 7.46 -1.80
C GLY A 18 -5.07 5.95 -1.61
N ASN A 19 -5.08 5.18 -2.70
CA ASN A 19 -4.96 3.72 -2.64
C ASN A 19 -3.56 3.32 -2.15
N ARG A 20 -3.41 3.15 -0.84
CA ARG A 20 -2.14 2.93 -0.14
C ARG A 20 -2.10 1.53 0.49
N ALA A 21 -0.96 0.86 0.36
CA ALA A 21 -0.68 -0.38 1.08
C ALA A 21 -0.01 -0.09 2.43
N PHE A 22 -0.24 -0.96 3.41
CA PHE A 22 0.33 -0.86 4.76
C PHE A 22 1.05 -2.15 5.13
N TYR A 23 2.18 -2.02 5.82
CA TYR A 23 2.83 -3.11 6.55
C TYR A 23 2.39 -3.07 8.01
N PHE A 24 2.13 -4.25 8.59
CA PHE A 24 1.67 -4.37 9.96
C PHE A 24 2.69 -5.13 10.81
N SER A 25 2.75 -4.76 12.08
CA SER A 25 3.51 -5.46 13.12
C SER A 25 2.71 -5.45 14.42
N SER A 26 3.10 -6.27 15.39
CA SER A 26 2.57 -6.11 16.74
C SER A 26 3.14 -4.83 17.37
N GLN A 27 2.34 -4.15 18.19
CA GLN A 27 2.78 -2.93 18.88
C GLN A 27 4.00 -3.18 19.76
N SER A 28 4.04 -4.32 20.44
CA SER A 28 5.17 -4.70 21.30
C SER A 28 6.46 -4.90 20.51
N TYR A 29 6.39 -5.52 19.33
CA TYR A 29 7.58 -5.70 18.50
C TYR A 29 8.10 -4.37 17.97
N ALA A 30 7.20 -3.53 17.43
CA ALA A 30 7.58 -2.22 16.90
C ALA A 30 8.16 -1.31 18.00
N ALA A 31 7.62 -1.35 19.21
CA ALA A 31 8.12 -0.58 20.35
C ALA A 31 9.49 -1.06 20.85
N ASN A 32 9.72 -2.38 20.85
CA ASN A 32 10.96 -2.97 21.38
C ASN A 32 12.10 -3.06 20.35
N ASN A 33 11.80 -2.89 19.05
CA ASN A 33 12.79 -3.02 17.97
C ASN A 33 12.72 -1.84 16.97
N PRO A 34 12.78 -0.58 17.45
CA PRO A 34 12.61 0.60 16.59
C PRO A 34 13.70 0.74 15.53
N ASP A 35 14.91 0.25 15.81
CA ASP A 35 16.04 0.20 14.89
C ASP A 35 15.78 -0.78 13.74
N VAL A 36 15.27 -1.98 14.04
CA VAL A 36 14.92 -2.99 13.04
C VAL A 36 13.79 -2.48 12.14
N VAL A 37 12.75 -1.87 12.73
CA VAL A 37 11.64 -1.30 11.96
C VAL A 37 12.14 -0.18 11.04
N ARG A 38 13.02 0.70 11.52
CA ARG A 38 13.63 1.75 10.70
C ARG A 38 14.40 1.16 9.51
N ILE A 39 15.27 0.18 9.75
CA ILE A 39 16.04 -0.49 8.68
C ILE A 39 15.10 -1.16 7.68
N LEU A 40 14.05 -1.84 8.14
CA LEU A 40 13.07 -2.47 7.26
C LEU A 40 12.42 -1.45 6.31
N ILE A 41 12.00 -0.29 6.84
CA ILE A 41 11.41 0.77 6.01
C ILE A 41 12.44 1.30 5.00
N GLU A 42 13.69 1.55 5.43
CA GLU A 42 14.76 2.02 4.55
C GLU A 42 15.07 1.04 3.41
N GLU A 43 15.15 -0.27 3.71
CA GLU A 43 15.42 -1.29 2.69
C GLU A 43 14.23 -1.49 1.74
N LEU A 44 13.00 -1.43 2.24
CA LEU A 44 11.80 -1.47 1.40
C LEU A 44 11.72 -0.27 0.47
N ASP A 45 12.03 0.94 0.95
CA ASP A 45 12.07 2.13 0.09
C ASP A 45 13.14 2.01 -0.99
N LYS A 46 14.33 1.46 -0.68
CA LYS A 46 15.36 1.20 -1.71
C LYS A 46 14.86 0.29 -2.82
N VAL A 47 14.14 -0.79 -2.47
CA VAL A 47 13.53 -1.70 -3.46
C VAL A 47 12.46 -0.97 -4.27
N ASP A 48 11.63 -0.15 -3.63
CA ASP A 48 10.61 0.66 -4.30
C ASP A 48 11.23 1.69 -5.27
N GLN A 49 12.28 2.40 -4.85
CA GLN A 49 12.99 3.35 -5.71
C GLN A 49 13.63 2.64 -6.89
N TRP A 50 14.24 1.47 -6.66
CA TRP A 50 14.75 0.65 -7.75
C TRP A 50 13.62 0.23 -8.70
N GLY A 51 12.49 -0.26 -8.19
CA GLY A 51 11.34 -0.68 -8.99
C GLY A 51 10.74 0.47 -9.81
N LYS A 52 10.70 1.67 -9.23
CA LYS A 52 10.28 2.91 -9.91
C LYS A 52 11.17 3.26 -11.08
N GLN A 53 12.49 3.04 -10.95
CA GLN A 53 13.49 3.34 -11.98
C GLN A 53 13.61 2.22 -13.02
N ASN A 54 13.26 0.97 -12.65
CA ASN A 54 13.48 -0.23 -13.46
C ASN A 54 12.17 -0.98 -13.74
N LYS A 55 11.10 -0.25 -14.06
CA LYS A 55 9.74 -0.81 -14.22
C LYS A 55 9.64 -2.00 -15.18
N ASP A 56 10.38 -1.98 -16.29
CA ASP A 56 10.36 -3.08 -17.27
C ASP A 56 10.97 -4.37 -16.72
N GLN A 57 12.09 -4.25 -16.01
CA GLN A 57 12.72 -5.37 -15.33
C GLN A 57 11.84 -5.90 -14.20
N LEU A 58 11.31 -5.00 -13.37
CA LEU A 58 10.36 -5.36 -12.31
C LEU A 58 9.16 -6.13 -12.87
N ALA A 59 8.57 -5.67 -13.98
CA ALA A 59 7.45 -6.35 -14.60
C ALA A 59 7.83 -7.74 -15.14
N SER A 60 9.05 -7.91 -15.63
CA SER A 60 9.55 -9.22 -16.07
C SER A 60 9.69 -10.20 -14.89
N GLU A 61 10.26 -9.76 -13.78
CA GLU A 61 10.41 -10.56 -12.57
C GLU A 61 9.05 -10.96 -11.98
N LEU A 62 8.14 -9.99 -11.86
CA LEU A 62 6.79 -10.23 -11.34
C LEU A 62 5.95 -11.11 -12.28
N ALA A 63 6.11 -10.98 -13.60
CA ALA A 63 5.43 -11.85 -14.57
C ALA A 63 5.81 -13.32 -14.40
N GLN A 64 7.11 -13.60 -14.19
CA GLN A 64 7.58 -14.95 -13.91
C GLN A 64 7.02 -15.46 -12.57
N LEU A 65 7.05 -14.63 -11.52
CA LEU A 65 6.57 -15.02 -10.19
C LEU A 65 5.05 -15.26 -10.15
N TRP A 66 4.27 -14.41 -10.82
CA TRP A 66 2.81 -14.49 -10.82
C TRP A 66 2.25 -15.43 -11.89
N GLY A 67 3.08 -15.92 -12.81
CA GLY A 67 2.64 -16.77 -13.93
C GLY A 67 1.71 -16.04 -14.90
N LEU A 68 1.89 -14.72 -15.06
CA LEU A 68 1.06 -13.89 -15.94
C LEU A 68 1.86 -13.39 -17.14
N PRO A 69 1.22 -13.13 -18.31
CA PRO A 69 1.89 -12.50 -19.43
C PRO A 69 2.46 -11.13 -19.01
N LYS A 70 3.71 -10.84 -19.41
CA LYS A 70 4.40 -9.59 -19.02
C LYS A 70 3.59 -8.34 -19.35
N GLN A 71 2.92 -8.31 -20.50
CA GLN A 71 2.10 -7.16 -20.91
C GLN A 71 0.94 -6.88 -19.94
N VAL A 72 0.44 -7.89 -19.23
CA VAL A 72 -0.58 -7.71 -18.18
C VAL A 72 0.04 -7.10 -16.93
N VAL A 73 1.23 -7.57 -16.55
CA VAL A 73 1.97 -7.07 -15.39
C VAL A 73 2.49 -5.65 -15.61
N ASP A 74 2.90 -5.31 -16.83
CA ASP A 74 3.31 -3.96 -17.22
C ASP A 74 2.24 -2.93 -16.85
N VAL A 75 0.96 -3.22 -17.12
CA VAL A 75 -0.15 -2.33 -16.76
C VAL A 75 -0.21 -2.10 -15.24
N ALA A 76 -0.01 -3.14 -14.44
CA ALA A 76 -0.03 -3.02 -12.98
C ALA A 76 1.17 -2.20 -12.46
N VAL A 77 2.38 -2.53 -12.93
CA VAL A 77 3.62 -1.83 -12.54
C VAL A 77 3.60 -0.36 -12.96
N GLN A 78 2.98 -0.02 -14.09
CA GLN A 78 2.85 1.37 -14.52
C GLN A 78 1.90 2.18 -13.63
N ARG A 79 0.80 1.56 -13.17
CA ARG A 79 -0.18 2.19 -12.26
C ARG A 79 0.33 2.31 -10.82
N GLN A 80 1.24 1.42 -10.42
CA GLN A 80 1.79 1.38 -9.06
C GLN A 80 2.49 2.68 -8.68
N GLN A 81 2.15 3.18 -7.49
CA GLN A 81 2.90 4.23 -6.81
C GLN A 81 3.97 3.57 -5.94
N PHE A 82 5.19 4.09 -6.03
CA PHE A 82 6.37 3.58 -5.32
C PHE A 82 6.79 4.57 -4.23
N GLY A 83 7.35 4.06 -3.14
CA GLY A 83 7.91 4.87 -2.07
C GLY A 83 7.32 4.51 -0.72
N THR A 84 7.81 3.41 -0.16
CA THR A 84 7.55 3.01 1.21
C THR A 84 8.11 4.09 2.15
N GLN A 85 7.30 4.52 3.12
CA GLN A 85 7.67 5.59 4.04
C GLN A 85 7.14 5.31 5.44
N PRO A 86 7.71 5.92 6.49
CA PRO A 86 7.15 5.85 7.83
C PRO A 86 5.69 6.32 7.86
N ILE A 87 4.91 5.69 8.72
CA ILE A 87 3.52 6.12 8.96
C ILE A 87 3.50 7.52 9.58
N THR A 88 2.53 8.35 9.19
CA THR A 88 2.35 9.71 9.70
C THR A 88 0.92 9.91 10.19
N ARG A 89 0.68 10.94 11.02
CA ARG A 89 -0.68 11.31 11.44
C ARG A 89 -1.61 11.61 10.28
N ALA A 90 -1.09 12.24 9.22
CA ALA A 90 -1.87 12.54 8.02
C ALA A 90 -2.35 11.24 7.34
N ILE A 91 -1.46 10.25 7.17
CA ILE A 91 -1.82 8.95 6.59
C ILE A 91 -2.85 8.22 7.47
N LEU A 92 -2.68 8.25 8.80
CA LEU A 92 -3.67 7.65 9.70
C LEU A 92 -5.02 8.39 9.65
N GLY A 93 -5.01 9.70 9.44
CA GLY A 93 -6.21 10.49 9.21
C GLY A 93 -6.96 10.08 7.93
N GLU A 94 -6.25 9.85 6.83
CA GLU A 94 -6.83 9.28 5.60
C GLU A 94 -7.49 7.92 5.89
N GLN A 95 -6.80 7.05 6.63
CA GLN A 95 -7.32 5.73 6.97
C GLN A 95 -8.52 5.79 7.95
N GLN A 96 -8.53 6.78 8.87
CA GLN A 96 -9.67 7.01 9.75
C GLN A 96 -10.91 7.39 8.96
N GLN A 97 -10.80 8.26 7.93
CA GLN A 97 -11.94 8.62 7.08
C GLN A 97 -12.55 7.40 6.36
N ILE A 98 -11.71 6.46 5.93
CA ILE A 98 -12.16 5.18 5.36
C ILE A 98 -12.91 4.37 6.42
N ALA A 99 -12.36 4.26 7.64
CA ALA A 99 -13.00 3.53 8.73
C ALA A 99 -14.37 4.13 9.12
N GLU A 100 -14.49 5.46 9.18
CA GLU A 100 -15.77 6.14 9.42
C GLU A 100 -16.76 5.87 8.29
N THR A 101 -16.33 5.96 7.03
CA THR A 101 -17.20 5.67 5.88
C THR A 101 -17.74 4.25 5.95
N PHE A 102 -16.91 3.28 6.35
CA PHE A 102 -17.34 1.89 6.53
C PHE A 102 -18.33 1.74 7.69
N LEU A 103 -18.17 2.51 8.76
CA LEU A 103 -19.11 2.51 9.89
C LEU A 103 -20.46 3.11 9.49
N ASP A 104 -20.45 4.27 8.83
CA ASP A 104 -21.64 4.99 8.37
C ASP A 104 -22.46 4.16 7.38
N LEU A 105 -21.77 3.38 6.53
CA LEU A 105 -22.40 2.43 5.60
C LEU A 105 -22.81 1.11 6.26
N GLY A 106 -22.53 0.92 7.55
CA GLY A 106 -22.83 -0.33 8.28
C GLY A 106 -21.99 -1.54 7.87
N LEU A 107 -20.87 -1.32 7.18
CA LEU A 107 -19.94 -2.38 6.73
C LEU A 107 -19.05 -2.90 7.85
N ILE A 108 -18.86 -2.11 8.91
CA ILE A 108 -18.21 -2.56 10.15
C ILE A 108 -19.14 -2.32 11.34
N PRO A 109 -19.10 -3.21 12.36
CA PRO A 109 -20.08 -3.16 13.44
C PRO A 109 -19.76 -2.14 14.54
N LYS A 110 -18.55 -1.56 14.54
CA LYS A 110 -18.06 -0.68 15.61
C LYS A 110 -17.05 0.33 15.08
N HIS A 111 -17.01 1.49 15.72
CA HIS A 111 -15.98 2.50 15.49
C HIS A 111 -14.58 1.94 15.76
N VAL A 112 -13.67 2.22 14.83
CA VAL A 112 -12.26 1.86 14.90
C VAL A 112 -11.46 3.15 15.08
N ASP A 113 -10.73 3.27 16.18
CA ASP A 113 -9.77 4.36 16.38
C ASP A 113 -8.41 3.94 15.80
N VAL A 114 -8.12 4.41 14.58
CA VAL A 114 -6.93 4.03 13.82
C VAL A 114 -5.65 4.53 14.50
N LEU A 115 -5.70 5.63 15.25
CA LEU A 115 -4.53 6.14 15.99
C LEU A 115 -4.06 5.17 17.07
N LYS A 116 -4.93 4.31 17.60
CA LYS A 116 -4.51 3.26 18.56
C LYS A 116 -3.60 2.21 17.95
N ALA A 117 -3.56 2.09 16.62
CA ALA A 117 -2.63 1.21 15.92
C ALA A 117 -1.29 1.90 15.56
N ALA A 118 -1.12 3.18 15.89
CA ALA A 118 0.11 3.90 15.62
C ALA A 118 1.31 3.33 16.40
N PRO A 119 2.52 3.43 15.83
CA PRO A 119 3.76 3.25 16.59
C PRO A 119 3.83 4.23 17.77
N SER A 120 4.43 3.80 18.88
CA SER A 120 4.55 4.60 20.11
C SER A 120 5.39 5.88 19.92
N ASN A 121 6.25 5.91 18.91
CA ASN A 121 7.12 7.04 18.56
C ASN A 121 6.57 7.92 17.42
N LEU A 122 5.28 7.80 17.09
CA LEU A 122 4.66 8.63 16.06
C LEU A 122 4.70 10.12 16.47
N ALA A 123 5.48 10.92 15.72
CA ALA A 123 5.51 12.37 15.85
C ALA A 123 4.13 12.98 15.56
#